data_AF-A0A2N0QK02-F1
#
_entry.id   AF-A0A2N0QK02-F1
#
_cell.length_a   1.000
_cell.length_b   1.000
_cell.length_c   1.000
_cell.angle_alpha   90.00
_cell.angle_beta   90.00
_cell.angle_gamma   90.00
#
_symmetry.space_group_name_H-M   'P 1'
#
loop_
_entity.id
_entity.type
_entity.pdbx_description
1 polymer ?
#
loop_
_entity_poly.entity_id
_entity_poly.type
_entity_poly.pdbx_seq_one_letter_code
_entity_poly.pdbx_strand_id
1 'polypeptide(L)' 'MNEQQFIEALKEKGIELSEMQIAQFKKYFELLVEWNEKMNLTAITDLEGFLF' A
#
# COMPACT_ATOMS: atom_id res chain seq x y z
N MET A 1 -6.54 3.95 -3.59
CA MET A 1 -5.76 3.41 -4.72
C MET A 1 -5.70 1.89 -4.62
N ASN A 2 -5.88 1.17 -5.73
CA ASN A 2 -5.66 -0.27 -5.78
C ASN A 2 -4.21 -0.60 -6.17
N GLU A 3 -3.75 -1.82 -5.90
CA GLU A 3 -2.37 -2.30 -6.16
C GLU A 3 -1.83 -1.91 -7.55
N GLN A 4 -2.67 -2.05 -8.59
CA GLN A 4 -2.31 -1.69 -9.97
C GLN A 4 -2.02 -0.20 -10.14
N GLN A 5 -2.78 0.69 -9.50
CA GLN A 5 -2.59 2.14 -9.60
C GLN A 5 -1.28 2.58 -8.93
N PHE A 6 -0.87 1.90 -7.86
CA PHE A 6 0.42 2.17 -7.20
C PHE A 6 1.60 1.74 -8.07
N ILE A 7 1.51 0.57 -8.70
CA ILE A 7 2.53 0.07 -9.62
C ILE A 7 2.63 0.98 -10.86
N GLU A 8 1.51 1.41 -11.42
CA GLU A 8 1.48 2.34 -12.55
C GLU A 8 2.09 3.70 -12.19
N ALA A 9 1.74 4.28 -11.04
CA ALA A 9 2.29 5.55 -10.60
C ALA A 9 3.82 5.51 -10.36
N LEU A 10 4.33 4.37 -9.86
CA LEU A 10 5.77 4.15 -9.72
C LEU A 10 6.45 3.99 -11.09
N LYS A 11 5.81 3.28 -12.01
CA LYS A 11 6.30 3.12 -13.38
C LYS A 11 6.37 4.45 -14.13
N GLU A 12 5.38 5.33 -13.94
CA GLU A 12 5.40 6.71 -14.48
C GLU A 12 6.55 7.55 -13.90
N LYS A 13 7.03 7.23 -12.70
CA LYS A 13 8.21 7.83 -12.08
C LYS A 13 9.54 7.14 -12.47
N GLY A 14 9.49 6.15 -13.37
CA GLY A 14 10.66 5.38 -13.80
C GLY A 14 11.14 4.34 -12.78
N ILE A 15 10.30 3.99 -11.80
CA ILE A 15 10.58 2.97 -10.80
C ILE A 15 9.84 1.69 -11.20
N GLU A 16 10.57 0.73 -11.76
CA GLU A 16 10.03 -0.59 -12.07
C GLU A 16 10.18 -1.52 -10.86
N LEU A 17 9.06 -2.02 -10.36
CA LEU A 17 9.04 -3.01 -9.30
C LEU A 17 9.16 -4.41 -9.90
N SER A 18 10.08 -5.20 -9.35
CA SER A 18 10.12 -6.65 -9.60
C SER A 18 8.96 -7.37 -8.91
N GLU A 19 8.59 -8.55 -9.41
CA GLU A 19 7.52 -9.38 -8.82
C GLU A 19 7.73 -9.65 -7.33
N MET A 20 8.99 -9.82 -6.91
CA MET A 20 9.33 -10.03 -5.50
C MET A 20 9.09 -8.79 -4.64
N GLN A 21 9.35 -7.59 -5.17
CA GLN A 21 9.07 -6.33 -4.48
C GLN A 21 7.57 -6.08 -4.38
N ILE A 22 6.80 -6.42 -5.42
CA ILE A 22 5.33 -6.35 -5.40
C ILE A 22 4.78 -7.27 -4.30
N ALA A 23 5.28 -8.51 -4.21
CA ALA A 23 4.87 -9.46 -3.17
C ALA A 23 5.23 -8.97 -1.76
N GLN A 24 6.38 -8.33 -1.58
CA GLN A 24 6.78 -7.72 -0.30
C GLN A 24 5.87 -6.55 0.07
N PHE A 25 5.53 -5.68 -0.88
CA PHE A 25 4.60 -4.57 -0.68
C PHE A 25 3.22 -5.06 -0.27
N LYS A 26 2.70 -6.09 -0.95
CA LYS A 26 1.41 -6.69 -0.63
C LYS A 26 1.38 -7.24 0.80
N LYS A 27 2.42 -7.99 1.18
CA LYS A 27 2.55 -8.53 2.54
C LYS A 27 2.65 -7.43 3.60
N TYR A 28 3.38 -6.36 3.30
CA TYR A 28 3.50 -5.21 4.19
C TYR A 28 2.15 -4.49 4.37
N PHE A 29 1.39 -4.32 3.28
CA PHE A 29 0.06 -3.73 3.32
C PHE A 29 -0.93 -4.56 4.14
N GLU A 30 -0.98 -5.88 3.92
CA GLU A 30 -1.83 -6.79 4.71
C GLU A 30 -1.50 -6.73 6.21
N LEU A 31 -0.20 -6.69 6.55
CA LEU A 31 0.25 -6.49 7.93
C LEU A 31 -0.21 -5.15 8.50
N LEU A 32 -0.11 -4.07 7.73
CA LEU A 32 -0.54 -2.73 8.14
C LEU A 32 -2.04 -2.68 8.42
N VAL A 33 -2.85 -3.30 7.56
CA VAL A 33 -4.30 -3.41 7.75
C VAL A 33 -4.62 -4.23 9.00
N GLU A 34 -4.00 -5.41 9.17
CA GLU A 34 -4.21 -6.25 10.35
C GLU A 34 -3.82 -5.54 11.65
N TRP A 35 -2.70 -4.82 11.63
CA TRP A 35 -2.24 -4.05 12.79
C TRP A 35 -3.16 -2.86 13.10
N ASN A 36 -3.71 -2.22 12.07
CA ASN A 36 -4.66 -1.12 12.20
C ASN A 36 -6.00 -1.61 12.80
N GLU A 37 -6.50 -2.77 12.37
CA GLU A 37 -7.69 -3.42 12.94
C GLU A 37 -7.50 -3.79 14.41
N LYS A 38 -6.32 -4.30 14.81
CA LYS A 38 -6.03 -4.68 16.21
C LYS A 38 -5.89 -3.50 17.16
N MET A 39 -5.46 -2.33 16.67
CA MET A 39 -5.21 -1.16 17.51
C MET A 39 -6.45 -0.26 17.67
N ASN A 40 -7.49 -0.42 16.85
CA ASN A 40 -8.68 0.44 16.82
C ASN A 40 -8.32 1.95 16.77
N LEU A 41 -7.24 2.27 16.05
CA LEU A 41 -6.79 3.64 15.83
C LEU A 41 -7.68 4.27 14.76
N THR A 42 -8.72 4.96 15.23
CA THR A 42 -9.61 5.85 14.46
C THR A 42 -8.83 7.05 13.90
N ALA A 43 -7.84 6.81 13.05
CA ALA A 43 -7.07 7.87 12.40
C ALA A 43 -6.67 7.55 10.96
N ILE A 44 -6.56 6.28 10.57
CA ILE A 44 -6.16 5.91 9.20
C ILE A 44 -6.99 4.71 8.74
N THR A 45 -8.31 4.88 8.70
CA THR A 45 -9.22 3.95 8.02
C THR A 45 -9.39 4.28 6.53
N ASP A 46 -8.78 5.37 6.07
CA ASP A 46 -8.98 5.87 4.71
C ASP A 46 -7.69 5.85 3.91
N LEU A 47 -7.71 5.02 2.87
CA LEU A 47 -6.61 4.86 1.93
C LEU A 47 -6.41 6.14 1.10
N GLU A 48 -7.42 7.01 0.99
CA GLU A 48 -7.26 8.34 0.39
C GLU A 48 -6.35 9.24 1.25
N GLY A 49 -6.49 9.21 2.57
CA GLY A 49 -5.72 10.09 3.47
C GLY A 49 -4.23 9.77 3.54
N PHE A 50 -3.82 8.55 3.20
CA PHE A 50 -2.41 8.14 3.20
C PHE A 50 -1.68 8.47 1.90
N LEU A 51 -2.44 8.76 0.82
CA LEU A 51 -1.89 9.00 -0.51
C LEU A 51 -1.96 10.48 -0.92
N PHE A 52 -2.37 11.36 0.00
CA PHE A 52 -2.28 12.82 -0.09
C PHE A 52 -1.14 13.39 0.76
#